data_AF-A0A7C3GPL0-F1
#
_entry.id   AF-A0A7C3GPL0-F1
#
_cell.length_a   1.000
_cell.length_b   1.000
_cell.length_c   1.000
_cell.angle_alpha   90.00
_cell.angle_beta   90.00
_cell.angle_gamma   90.00
#
_symmetry.space_group_name_H-M   'P 1'
#
loop_
_entity.id
_entity.type
_entity.pdbx_description
1 polymer ?
#
loop_
_entity_poly.entity_id
_entity_poly.type
_entity_poly.pdbx_seq_one_letter_code
_entity_poly.pdbx_strand_id
1 'polypeptide(L)'
;MRIAANSSKFPRFAIFSLLALSALLLVATTVERLKAAPTPEIAFATFSSQQSALLAGQAVQYTLVIHNQGEDSAEFDLTTNLPPEMAYQPDSLSVAANLGVIEEARQLDPNAVTWQGQIAEGKSVTLTVSATVSTAVSSNITLTHSATITSAQSIVELTTPTQILGEPATTLFIPAISIPTPPPQITASLPQPDGHFFTWVVDWDIPAYAGTDRFTLEESHDPTFTTGVTAYVTRAHSRKITHAAATDNVFYYRVRPHDNKATSQTIAVTSAYRDDFSAETTWQLRREDFDDTDNQLSYVDNQLNLWVHGRWDYMIASPLAPAPTPPYRIETRVKFAGPASRNTYGIVFGGDWDGATCRPSKIASDAGNHSCLNQYYRAMLLWYTGENRMKMSLKRIDSHNRKNSGVGGNILQDWTGVDLPASANDWQIWQLEVYPDGTIKLFNDGKLVTQANDPTFIDQPYWGLWASTDISLGSDPLFDYVLVEPLPISE
;
A
#
# COMPACT_ATOMS: atom_id res chain seq x y z
N MET A 1 21.76 29.81 41.46
CA MET A 1 21.99 30.89 42.42
C MET A 1 23.50 31.06 42.60
N ARG A 2 24.02 32.23 42.21
CA ARG A 2 25.33 32.87 42.49
C ARG A 2 26.63 32.27 41.89
N ILE A 3 27.26 32.93 40.89
CA ILE A 3 28.36 33.96 40.95
C ILE A 3 29.73 33.25 40.79
N ALA A 4 30.80 33.67 40.09
CA ALA A 4 31.26 34.79 39.24
C ALA A 4 32.54 34.27 38.51
N ALA A 5 32.84 34.62 37.25
CA ALA A 5 33.59 35.78 36.73
C ALA A 5 35.12 35.85 37.04
N ASN A 6 35.85 36.39 36.04
CA ASN A 6 37.24 36.92 36.03
C ASN A 6 38.39 35.93 35.79
N SER A 7 39.49 36.28 35.11
CA SER A 7 39.92 37.51 34.39
C SER A 7 41.24 37.24 33.65
N SER A 8 41.49 38.07 32.64
CA SER A 8 42.73 38.37 31.93
C SER A 8 44.07 38.29 32.70
N LYS A 9 45.17 38.00 31.99
CA LYS A 9 46.28 38.95 31.71
C LYS A 9 47.53 38.26 31.09
N PHE A 10 48.04 38.88 30.03
CA PHE A 10 49.44 38.82 29.58
C PHE A 10 50.40 39.34 30.66
N PRO A 11 51.68 38.93 30.66
CA PRO A 11 52.71 39.87 30.16
C PRO A 11 53.91 39.24 29.41
N ARG A 12 54.57 40.10 28.62
CA ARG A 12 55.91 39.97 28.03
C ARG A 12 57.01 40.27 29.06
N PHE A 13 58.19 39.63 28.94
CA PHE A 13 59.56 40.14 29.21
C PHE A 13 60.51 38.99 28.78
N ALA A 14 61.33 39.05 27.71
CA ALA A 14 62.47 39.91 27.34
C ALA A 14 63.84 39.45 27.87
N ILE A 15 64.86 39.68 27.02
CA ILE A 15 66.30 39.89 27.28
C ILE A 15 67.22 38.64 27.23
N PHE A 16 68.16 38.60 26.27
CA PHE A 16 69.63 38.81 26.39
C PHE A 16 70.25 38.53 24.99
N SER A 17 70.79 39.52 24.26
CA SER A 17 72.15 40.12 24.40
C SER A 17 73.25 39.09 24.02
N LEU A 18 74.33 39.38 23.28
CA LEU A 18 75.17 40.57 23.25
C LEU A 18 76.29 40.40 22.19
N LEU A 19 76.98 41.51 21.89
CA LEU A 19 78.37 41.70 21.41
C LEU A 19 78.58 41.78 19.88
N ALA A 20 78.81 42.98 19.31
CA ALA A 20 80.00 43.86 19.38
C ALA A 20 81.00 43.53 18.24
N LEU A 21 81.69 44.46 17.58
CA LEU A 21 82.32 45.69 18.04
C LEU A 21 82.77 46.50 16.79
N SER A 22 82.74 47.84 16.88
CA SER A 22 83.72 48.84 16.35
C SER A 22 84.19 48.79 14.88
N ALA A 23 84.51 49.87 14.16
CA ALA A 23 84.52 51.33 14.29
C ALA A 23 85.30 51.80 13.04
N LEU A 24 84.92 52.87 12.33
CA LEU A 24 85.83 53.96 11.96
C LEU A 24 85.12 55.08 11.17
N LEU A 25 85.64 56.27 11.43
CA LEU A 25 85.24 57.62 11.03
C LEU A 25 85.48 57.93 9.53
N LEU A 26 84.47 58.56 8.91
CA LEU A 26 84.51 59.81 8.13
C LEU A 26 85.67 60.07 7.14
N VAL A 27 85.39 59.94 5.83
CA VAL A 27 85.94 60.82 4.78
C VAL A 27 84.84 61.06 3.73
N ALA A 28 84.36 62.29 3.62
CA ALA A 28 83.57 62.74 2.49
C ALA A 28 84.49 62.89 1.28
N THR A 29 84.29 62.04 0.26
CA THR A 29 84.77 62.28 -1.10
C THR A 29 83.57 62.17 -2.03
N THR A 30 83.35 63.24 -2.80
CA THR A 30 82.44 63.29 -3.94
C THR A 30 82.82 62.19 -4.93
N VAL A 31 82.09 61.09 -4.90
CA VAL A 31 82.04 60.14 -6.02
C VAL A 31 80.96 60.66 -6.96
N GLU A 32 81.37 61.24 -8.09
CA GLU A 32 80.51 61.22 -9.28
C GLU A 32 80.08 59.78 -9.47
N ARG A 33 78.80 59.48 -9.22
CA ARG A 33 78.22 58.21 -9.66
C ARG A 33 78.36 58.22 -11.18
N LEU A 34 79.30 57.43 -11.70
CA LEU A 34 79.05 56.71 -12.93
C LEU A 34 77.70 56.00 -12.69
N LYS A 35 76.61 56.61 -13.19
CA LYS A 35 75.34 55.93 -13.29
C LYS A 35 75.67 54.69 -14.12
N ALA A 36 75.61 53.51 -13.51
CA ALA A 36 75.75 52.27 -14.26
C ALA A 36 74.80 52.37 -15.45
N ALA A 37 75.26 51.95 -16.64
CA ALA A 37 74.42 51.96 -17.82
C ALA A 37 73.09 51.30 -17.44
N PRO A 38 71.94 51.92 -17.76
CA PRO A 38 70.64 51.46 -17.32
C PRO A 38 70.48 50.00 -17.75
N THR A 39 70.26 49.13 -16.77
CA THR A 39 70.32 47.67 -16.96
C THR A 39 68.93 47.13 -17.25
N PRO A 40 68.69 46.51 -18.43
CA PRO A 40 67.47 45.76 -18.67
C PRO A 40 67.38 44.57 -17.70
N GLU A 41 66.30 44.49 -16.92
CA GLU A 41 66.10 43.40 -15.95
C GLU A 41 64.68 42.82 -16.06
N ILE A 42 64.61 41.51 -16.26
CA ILE A 42 63.36 40.76 -16.13
C ILE A 42 63.06 40.66 -14.63
N ALA A 43 62.03 41.34 -14.17
CA ALA A 43 61.63 41.21 -12.77
C ALA A 43 60.68 40.04 -12.53
N PHE A 44 59.83 39.77 -13.51
CA PHE A 44 58.76 38.81 -13.39
C PHE A 44 58.29 38.37 -14.78
N ALA A 45 58.13 37.06 -14.93
CA ALA A 45 57.43 36.47 -16.05
C ALA A 45 56.54 35.34 -15.53
N THR A 46 55.33 35.22 -16.07
CA THR A 46 54.42 34.09 -15.78
C THR A 46 54.08 33.35 -17.03
N PHE A 47 53.98 32.03 -16.87
CA PHE A 47 53.46 31.14 -17.88
C PHE A 47 52.37 30.25 -17.27
N SER A 48 51.14 30.39 -17.75
CA SER A 48 50.01 29.65 -17.21
C SER A 48 49.14 29.06 -18.32
N SER A 49 48.52 27.93 -18.01
CA SER A 49 47.47 27.33 -18.82
C SER A 49 46.10 27.75 -18.29
N GLN A 50 45.11 27.88 -19.19
CA GLN A 50 43.72 28.11 -18.81
C GLN A 50 43.13 26.91 -18.04
N GLN A 51 43.62 25.70 -18.35
CA GLN A 51 43.19 24.45 -17.75
C GLN A 51 44.41 23.61 -17.39
N SER A 52 44.38 22.97 -16.21
CA SER A 52 45.44 22.07 -15.74
C SER A 52 45.18 20.61 -16.10
N ALA A 53 43.98 20.29 -16.61
CA ALA A 53 43.58 18.94 -17.00
C ALA A 53 42.71 18.97 -18.29
N LEU A 54 42.96 18.05 -19.21
CA LEU A 54 42.33 17.93 -20.53
C LEU A 54 42.02 16.48 -20.86
N LEU A 55 41.11 16.25 -21.79
CA LEU A 55 40.95 14.98 -22.51
C LEU A 55 41.69 15.03 -23.84
N ALA A 56 42.04 13.87 -24.38
CA ALA A 56 42.61 13.76 -25.73
C ALA A 56 41.71 14.47 -26.76
N GLY A 57 42.29 15.26 -27.67
CA GLY A 57 41.54 16.06 -28.64
C GLY A 57 41.05 17.43 -28.17
N GLN A 58 41.15 17.76 -26.87
CA GLN A 58 40.76 19.09 -26.37
C GLN A 58 41.82 20.16 -26.64
N ALA A 59 41.38 21.41 -26.71
CA ALA A 59 42.23 22.58 -26.85
C ALA A 59 42.43 23.29 -25.50
N VAL A 60 43.58 23.94 -25.33
CA VAL A 60 43.95 24.73 -24.17
C VAL A 60 44.62 26.03 -24.59
N GLN A 61 44.24 27.12 -23.93
CA GLN A 61 44.90 28.42 -24.10
C GLN A 61 46.01 28.59 -23.07
N TYR A 62 47.15 29.09 -23.53
CA TYR A 62 48.29 29.48 -22.71
C TYR A 62 48.45 30.99 -22.71
N THR A 63 48.81 31.54 -21.55
CA THR A 63 49.07 32.96 -21.34
C THR A 63 50.48 33.14 -20.81
N LEU A 64 51.27 33.93 -21.52
CA LEU A 64 52.59 34.36 -21.09
C LEU A 64 52.58 35.87 -20.84
N VAL A 65 53.11 36.30 -19.70
CA VAL A 65 53.29 37.73 -19.37
C VAL A 65 54.76 37.97 -19.09
N ILE A 66 55.34 38.98 -19.75
CA ILE A 66 56.73 39.42 -19.53
C ILE A 66 56.68 40.87 -19.03
N HIS A 67 57.37 41.16 -17.93
CA HIS A 67 57.42 42.49 -17.32
C HIS A 67 58.86 43.01 -17.20
N ASN A 68 59.13 44.20 -17.74
CA ASN A 68 60.42 44.89 -17.61
C ASN A 68 60.39 45.84 -16.38
N GLN A 69 61.23 45.59 -15.36
CA GLN A 69 61.46 46.56 -14.26
C GLN A 69 62.87 47.18 -14.32
N GLY A 70 63.61 46.95 -15.41
CA GLY A 70 64.86 47.67 -15.63
C GLY A 70 64.62 49.17 -15.77
N GLU A 71 65.67 49.97 -15.57
CA GLU A 71 65.60 51.44 -15.61
C GLU A 71 65.46 52.01 -17.04
N ASP A 72 65.38 51.15 -18.07
CA ASP A 72 65.20 51.54 -19.47
C ASP A 72 64.40 50.53 -20.29
N SER A 73 64.05 50.97 -21.51
CA SER A 73 63.45 50.11 -22.52
C SER A 73 64.43 49.02 -22.98
N ALA A 74 63.96 47.78 -23.05
CA ALA A 74 64.79 46.61 -23.29
C ALA A 74 64.19 45.70 -24.35
N GLU A 75 65.06 45.08 -25.15
CA GLU A 75 64.68 44.08 -26.13
C GLU A 75 64.66 42.68 -25.49
N PHE A 76 63.62 41.91 -25.81
CA PHE A 76 63.42 40.57 -25.30
C PHE A 76 63.10 39.60 -26.43
N ASP A 77 63.69 38.42 -26.36
CA ASP A 77 63.39 37.28 -27.21
C ASP A 77 62.65 36.23 -26.40
N LEU A 78 61.50 35.79 -26.90
CA LEU A 78 60.75 34.67 -26.36
C LEU A 78 60.76 33.53 -27.38
N THR A 79 60.99 32.31 -26.89
CA THR A 79 60.70 31.08 -27.62
C THR A 79 59.89 30.14 -26.73
N THR A 80 58.77 29.63 -27.24
CA THR A 80 57.98 28.57 -26.59
C THR A 80 58.14 27.25 -27.33
N ASN A 81 58.06 26.14 -26.60
CA ASN A 81 58.12 24.79 -27.16
C ASN A 81 57.02 23.93 -26.57
N LEU A 82 56.08 23.50 -27.41
CA LEU A 82 55.09 22.48 -27.05
C LEU A 82 55.71 21.08 -27.03
N PRO A 83 55.20 20.18 -26.17
CA PRO A 83 55.51 18.76 -26.27
C PRO A 83 54.94 18.17 -27.58
N PRO A 84 55.54 17.09 -28.12
CA PRO A 84 55.18 16.53 -29.43
C PRO A 84 53.74 16.03 -29.53
N GLU A 85 53.07 15.78 -28.41
CA GLU A 85 51.66 15.38 -28.32
C GLU A 85 50.69 16.55 -28.46
N MET A 86 51.19 17.78 -28.60
CA MET A 86 50.40 18.99 -28.81
C MET A 86 50.82 19.70 -30.09
N ALA A 87 49.88 20.43 -30.68
CA ALA A 87 50.15 21.34 -31.78
C ALA A 87 49.44 22.68 -31.54
N TYR A 88 50.08 23.80 -31.88
CA TYR A 88 49.42 25.10 -31.81
C TYR A 88 48.28 25.18 -32.84
N GLN A 89 47.20 25.84 -32.44
CA GLN A 89 46.11 26.16 -33.35
C GLN A 89 46.54 27.29 -34.28
N PRO A 90 46.37 27.12 -35.61
CA PRO A 90 46.61 28.20 -36.57
C PRO A 90 45.88 29.48 -36.17
N ASP A 91 46.52 30.63 -36.38
CA ASP A 91 45.96 31.97 -36.14
C ASP A 91 45.48 32.24 -34.70
N SER A 92 45.90 31.42 -33.72
CA SER A 92 45.51 31.59 -32.32
C SER A 92 46.43 32.50 -31.50
N LEU A 93 47.57 32.90 -32.07
CA LEU A 93 48.54 33.79 -31.44
C LEU A 93 47.99 35.22 -31.40
N SER A 94 47.88 35.78 -30.20
CA SER A 94 47.51 37.16 -29.98
C SER A 94 48.49 37.82 -29.02
N VAL A 95 48.90 39.04 -29.35
CA VAL A 95 49.82 39.84 -28.53
C VAL A 95 49.11 41.11 -28.10
N ALA A 96 48.91 41.26 -26.80
CA ALA A 96 48.40 42.47 -26.19
C ALA A 96 49.57 43.22 -25.53
N ALA A 97 49.94 44.37 -26.09
CA ALA A 97 50.94 45.25 -25.49
C ALA A 97 50.23 46.29 -24.62
N ASN A 98 50.43 46.21 -23.30
CA ASN A 98 50.19 47.36 -22.44
C ASN A 98 51.46 48.25 -22.48
N LEU A 99 51.64 48.96 -23.61
CA LEU A 99 52.65 50.01 -23.87
C LEU A 99 54.10 49.56 -24.21
N GLY A 100 54.29 48.75 -25.27
CA GLY A 100 55.60 48.44 -25.88
C GLY A 100 55.53 48.45 -27.42
N VAL A 101 56.69 48.53 -28.10
CA VAL A 101 56.77 48.41 -29.57
C VAL A 101 56.89 46.94 -29.92
N ILE A 102 55.87 46.41 -30.60
CA ILE A 102 55.89 45.05 -31.12
C ILE A 102 56.66 45.09 -32.44
N GLU A 103 57.74 44.34 -32.53
CA GLU A 103 58.44 44.18 -33.81
C GLU A 103 57.83 43.00 -34.57
N GLU A 104 57.91 41.77 -34.05
CA GLU A 104 57.29 40.61 -34.70
C GLU A 104 56.90 39.50 -33.71
N ALA A 105 55.73 38.90 -33.91
CA ALA A 105 55.33 37.62 -33.29
C ALA A 105 55.06 36.62 -34.41
N ARG A 106 55.69 35.45 -34.37
CA ARG A 106 55.57 34.45 -35.44
C ARG A 106 55.44 33.04 -34.87
N GLN A 107 54.58 32.26 -35.50
CA GLN A 107 54.59 30.81 -35.37
C GLN A 107 55.51 30.27 -36.48
N LEU A 108 56.72 29.86 -36.11
CA LEU A 108 57.74 29.39 -37.07
C LEU A 108 57.65 27.88 -37.33
N ASP A 109 57.13 27.13 -36.35
CA ASP A 109 56.94 25.67 -36.36
C ASP A 109 55.54 25.37 -35.77
N PRO A 110 54.84 24.30 -36.19
CA PRO A 110 53.62 23.84 -35.51
C PRO A 110 53.72 23.74 -33.97
N ASN A 111 54.91 23.59 -33.41
CA ASN A 111 55.16 23.42 -31.97
C ASN A 111 55.95 24.54 -31.30
N ALA A 112 56.34 25.60 -32.04
CA ALA A 112 57.07 26.72 -31.46
C ALA A 112 56.52 28.09 -31.88
N VAL A 113 56.39 28.99 -30.90
CA VAL A 113 56.08 30.40 -31.11
C VAL A 113 57.28 31.22 -30.66
N THR A 114 57.66 32.18 -31.49
CA THR A 114 58.71 33.16 -31.17
C THR A 114 58.14 34.56 -31.15
N TRP A 115 58.63 35.38 -30.23
CA TRP A 115 58.30 36.78 -30.16
C TRP A 115 59.55 37.59 -29.83
N GLN A 116 59.71 38.71 -30.54
CA GLN A 116 60.76 39.68 -30.29
C GLN A 116 60.13 41.06 -30.19
N GLY A 117 60.54 41.83 -29.19
CA GLY A 117 60.06 43.20 -29.06
C GLY A 117 60.68 43.96 -27.91
N GLN A 118 60.49 45.27 -27.97
CA GLN A 118 60.98 46.20 -26.96
C GLN A 118 59.88 46.50 -25.93
N ILE A 119 60.18 46.27 -24.66
CA ILE A 119 59.29 46.58 -23.54
C ILE A 119 59.88 47.78 -22.78
N ALA A 120 59.13 48.87 -22.69
CA ALA A 120 59.55 50.06 -21.95
C ALA A 120 59.63 49.79 -20.43
N GLU A 121 60.36 50.65 -19.72
CA GLU A 121 60.46 50.61 -18.26
C GLU A 121 59.06 50.54 -17.60
N GLY A 122 58.90 49.59 -16.68
CA GLY A 122 57.67 49.41 -15.92
C GLY A 122 56.48 48.89 -16.73
N LYS A 123 56.70 48.42 -17.97
CA LYS A 123 55.64 47.90 -18.86
C LYS A 123 55.69 46.38 -19.00
N SER A 124 54.63 45.84 -19.57
CA SER A 124 54.49 44.41 -19.85
C SER A 124 53.87 44.12 -21.20
N VAL A 125 54.21 42.95 -21.72
CA VAL A 125 53.55 42.34 -22.88
C VAL A 125 52.85 41.06 -22.42
N THR A 126 51.66 40.81 -22.98
CA THR A 126 50.92 39.57 -22.77
C THR A 126 50.75 38.85 -24.10
N LEU A 127 51.18 37.60 -24.16
CA LEU A 127 50.99 36.72 -25.30
C LEU A 127 49.99 35.62 -24.94
N THR A 128 49.02 35.40 -25.80
CA THR A 128 48.08 34.28 -25.70
C THR A 128 48.18 33.41 -26.94
N VAL A 129 48.19 32.10 -26.75
CA VAL A 129 48.22 31.12 -27.85
C VAL A 129 47.44 29.88 -27.46
N SER A 130 46.74 29.25 -28.40
CA SER A 130 45.97 28.02 -28.14
C SER A 130 46.68 26.81 -28.74
N ALA A 131 46.66 25.68 -28.04
CA ALA A 131 47.18 24.41 -28.52
C ALA A 131 46.12 23.31 -28.39
N THR A 132 46.17 22.29 -29.24
CA THR A 132 45.28 21.13 -29.18
C THR A 132 46.07 19.87 -28.85
N VAL A 133 45.55 19.05 -27.95
CA VAL A 133 46.11 17.75 -27.58
C VAL A 133 45.76 16.74 -28.66
N SER A 134 46.74 15.97 -29.13
CA SER A 134 46.52 14.88 -30.07
C SER A 134 45.47 13.89 -29.56
N THR A 135 44.59 13.42 -30.45
CA THR A 135 43.61 12.36 -30.12
C THR A 135 44.28 11.01 -29.86
N ALA A 136 45.55 10.84 -30.27
CA ALA A 136 46.34 9.63 -30.07
C ALA A 136 47.14 9.62 -28.75
N VAL A 137 47.03 10.67 -27.93
CA VAL A 137 47.74 10.72 -26.65
C VAL A 137 47.21 9.66 -25.69
N SER A 138 48.10 9.06 -24.88
CA SER A 138 47.68 8.17 -23.81
C SER A 138 47.00 8.95 -22.69
N SER A 139 45.99 8.37 -22.05
CA SER A 139 45.38 8.97 -20.87
C SER A 139 46.25 8.83 -19.62
N ASN A 140 46.00 9.66 -18.62
CA ASN A 140 46.69 9.72 -17.33
C ASN A 140 48.20 10.07 -17.41
N ILE A 141 48.58 10.90 -18.39
CA ILE A 141 49.95 11.44 -18.52
C ILE A 141 49.98 12.95 -18.25
N THR A 142 51.16 13.51 -17.98
CA THR A 142 51.37 14.96 -17.86
C THR A 142 52.20 15.46 -19.02
N LEU A 143 51.68 16.45 -19.75
CA LEU A 143 52.37 17.17 -20.82
C LEU A 143 52.89 18.50 -20.27
N THR A 144 54.14 18.85 -20.58
CA THR A 144 54.77 20.08 -20.08
C THR A 144 55.11 21.01 -21.24
N HIS A 145 54.52 22.20 -21.23
CA HIS A 145 54.83 23.27 -22.17
C HIS A 145 55.91 24.17 -21.56
N SER A 146 56.97 24.46 -22.31
CA SER A 146 58.09 25.31 -21.86
C SER A 146 58.19 26.62 -22.63
N ALA A 147 58.69 27.66 -21.98
CA ALA A 147 59.01 28.96 -22.58
C ALA A 147 60.37 29.45 -22.08
N THR A 148 61.17 30.01 -22.97
CA THR A 148 62.48 30.61 -22.69
C THR A 148 62.43 32.08 -23.09
N ILE A 149 62.73 32.96 -22.16
CA ILE A 149 62.82 34.41 -22.38
C ILE A 149 64.28 34.82 -22.22
N THR A 150 64.84 35.46 -23.23
CA THR A 150 66.22 35.97 -23.24
C THR A 150 66.20 37.49 -23.31
N SER A 151 67.05 38.11 -22.51
CA SER A 151 67.42 39.52 -22.60
C SER A 151 68.94 39.64 -22.70
N ALA A 152 69.46 40.85 -22.89
CA ALA A 152 70.91 41.10 -22.92
C ALA A 152 71.66 40.62 -21.65
N GLN A 153 70.97 40.38 -20.53
CA GLN A 153 71.60 40.08 -19.23
C GLN A 153 71.05 38.84 -18.52
N SER A 154 69.91 38.29 -18.95
CA SER A 154 69.26 37.17 -18.27
C SER A 154 68.53 36.23 -19.23
N ILE A 155 68.46 34.97 -18.81
CA ILE A 155 67.63 33.93 -19.42
C ILE A 155 66.68 33.41 -18.34
N VAL A 156 65.39 33.36 -18.66
CA VAL A 156 64.34 32.84 -17.77
C VAL A 156 63.63 31.69 -18.46
N GLU A 157 63.60 30.53 -17.81
CA GLU A 157 62.84 29.36 -18.26
C GLU A 157 61.58 29.20 -17.42
N LEU A 158 60.44 28.99 -18.10
CA LEU A 158 59.14 28.79 -17.49
C LEU A 158 58.51 27.52 -18.03
N THR A 159 57.74 26.82 -17.19
CA THR A 159 57.02 25.61 -17.59
C THR A 159 55.61 25.59 -17.03
N THR A 160 54.66 25.06 -17.78
CA THR A 160 53.28 24.84 -17.32
C THR A 160 52.84 23.40 -17.62
N PRO A 161 52.50 22.60 -16.59
CA PRO A 161 52.06 21.21 -16.77
C PRO A 161 50.56 21.13 -17.07
N THR A 162 50.16 20.16 -17.90
CA THR A 162 48.77 19.84 -18.24
C THR A 162 48.55 18.33 -18.15
N GLN A 163 47.61 17.88 -17.31
CA GLN A 163 47.27 16.46 -17.15
C GLN A 163 46.27 16.00 -18.22
N ILE A 164 46.48 14.82 -18.80
CA ILE A 164 45.50 14.17 -19.67
C ILE A 164 44.67 13.19 -18.85
N LEU A 165 43.36 13.36 -18.76
CA LEU A 165 42.46 12.49 -18.02
C LEU A 165 42.06 11.25 -18.84
N GLY A 166 41.84 10.12 -18.17
CA GLY A 166 41.15 8.97 -18.77
C GLY A 166 39.64 9.17 -18.80
N GLU A 167 38.97 8.60 -19.81
CA GLU A 167 37.51 8.58 -19.82
C GLU A 167 36.97 7.82 -18.60
N PRO A 168 35.93 8.32 -17.91
CA PRO A 168 35.37 7.64 -16.75
C PRO A 168 34.75 6.31 -17.18
N ALA A 169 35.16 5.21 -16.54
CA ALA A 169 34.53 3.91 -16.71
C ALA A 169 33.03 4.03 -16.38
N THR A 170 32.17 3.90 -17.39
CA THR A 170 30.73 3.99 -17.20
C THR A 170 30.26 2.72 -16.49
N THR A 171 30.06 2.80 -15.18
CA THR A 171 29.47 1.69 -14.41
C THR A 171 27.96 1.74 -14.62
N LEU A 172 27.44 0.84 -15.46
CA LEU A 172 26.01 0.70 -15.66
C LEU A 172 25.38 0.02 -14.43
N PHE A 173 24.75 0.82 -13.56
CA PHE A 173 23.89 0.30 -12.52
C PHE A 173 22.56 -0.15 -13.14
N ILE A 174 22.38 -1.46 -13.31
CA ILE A 174 21.05 -2.03 -13.57
C ILE A 174 20.42 -2.30 -12.20
N PRO A 175 19.42 -1.52 -11.76
CA PRO A 175 18.71 -1.86 -10.53
C PRO A 175 18.01 -3.20 -10.71
N ALA A 176 18.24 -4.14 -9.79
CA ALA A 176 17.43 -5.34 -9.71
C ALA A 176 16.02 -4.93 -9.24
N ILE A 177 15.10 -4.75 -10.18
CA ILE A 177 13.68 -4.52 -9.87
C ILE A 177 13.06 -5.88 -9.57
N SER A 178 12.98 -6.23 -8.28
CA SER A 178 12.14 -7.34 -7.83
C SER A 178 10.69 -6.85 -7.78
N ILE A 179 9.91 -7.16 -8.82
CA ILE A 179 8.45 -6.92 -8.78
C ILE A 179 7.86 -8.00 -7.86
N PRO A 180 7.21 -7.64 -6.74
CA PRO A 180 6.55 -8.63 -5.91
C PRO A 180 5.50 -9.37 -6.74
N THR A 181 5.57 -10.70 -6.76
CA THR A 181 4.57 -11.51 -7.44
C THR A 181 3.20 -11.22 -6.84
N PRO A 182 2.18 -10.86 -7.66
CA PRO A 182 0.85 -10.62 -7.12
C PRO A 182 0.32 -11.89 -6.45
N PRO A 183 -0.52 -11.78 -5.42
CA PRO A 183 -1.19 -12.94 -4.85
C PRO A 183 -2.14 -13.57 -5.89
N PRO A 184 -2.38 -14.89 -5.82
CA PRO A 184 -3.39 -15.54 -6.65
C PRO A 184 -4.77 -14.91 -6.43
N GLN A 185 -5.60 -14.91 -7.48
CA GLN A 185 -7.00 -14.52 -7.39
C GLN A 185 -7.83 -15.77 -7.17
N ILE A 186 -8.70 -15.77 -6.16
CA ILE A 186 -9.56 -16.91 -5.82
C ILE A 186 -11.03 -16.51 -5.93
N THR A 187 -11.85 -17.42 -6.44
CA THR A 187 -13.31 -17.31 -6.56
C THR A 187 -13.98 -18.64 -6.20
N ALA A 188 -15.28 -18.61 -5.91
CA ALA A 188 -16.07 -19.82 -5.71
C ALA A 188 -17.42 -19.70 -6.39
N SER A 189 -17.93 -20.82 -6.91
CA SER A 189 -19.31 -20.91 -7.40
C SER A 189 -20.29 -20.92 -6.22
N LEU A 190 -21.56 -20.59 -6.48
CA LEU A 190 -22.62 -20.78 -5.50
C LEU A 190 -22.81 -22.29 -5.21
N PRO A 191 -23.01 -22.69 -3.95
CA PRO A 191 -23.30 -24.08 -3.61
C PRO A 191 -24.59 -24.56 -4.28
N GLN A 192 -24.53 -25.76 -4.84
CA GLN A 192 -25.67 -26.43 -5.49
C GLN A 192 -26.00 -27.74 -4.76
N PRO A 193 -27.29 -28.07 -4.57
CA PRO A 193 -27.70 -29.37 -4.03
C PRO A 193 -27.24 -30.55 -4.91
N ASP A 194 -26.68 -31.59 -4.29
CA ASP A 194 -26.26 -32.87 -4.87
C ASP A 194 -26.73 -34.01 -3.96
N GLY A 195 -28.04 -34.32 -4.03
CA GLY A 195 -28.70 -35.25 -3.11
C GLY A 195 -28.74 -34.68 -1.68
N HIS A 196 -28.12 -35.37 -0.73
CA HIS A 196 -28.01 -34.91 0.68
C HIS A 196 -26.77 -34.04 0.94
N PHE A 197 -25.98 -33.77 -0.09
CA PHE A 197 -24.77 -32.96 -0.03
C PHE A 197 -24.94 -31.67 -0.84
N PHE A 198 -24.02 -30.74 -0.64
CA PHE A 198 -23.95 -29.47 -1.34
C PHE A 198 -22.57 -29.31 -1.93
N THR A 199 -22.51 -28.95 -3.20
CA THR A 199 -21.26 -28.91 -3.96
C THR A 199 -21.02 -27.56 -4.61
N TRP A 200 -19.78 -27.13 -4.61
CA TRP A 200 -19.31 -25.93 -5.30
C TRP A 200 -17.90 -26.13 -5.82
N VAL A 201 -17.47 -25.28 -6.73
CA VAL A 201 -16.10 -25.25 -7.23
C VAL A 201 -15.42 -24.03 -6.69
N VAL A 202 -14.24 -24.23 -6.10
CA VAL A 202 -13.31 -23.15 -5.77
C VAL A 202 -12.27 -23.10 -6.87
N ASP A 203 -12.16 -21.96 -7.54
CA ASP A 203 -11.26 -21.71 -8.67
C ASP A 203 -10.23 -20.66 -8.27
N TRP A 204 -9.01 -20.77 -8.82
CA TRP A 204 -7.99 -19.75 -8.65
C TRP A 204 -7.16 -19.54 -9.90
N ASP A 205 -6.91 -18.27 -10.18
CA ASP A 205 -6.01 -17.83 -11.24
C ASP A 205 -4.69 -17.32 -10.65
N ILE A 206 -3.63 -17.53 -11.41
CA ILE A 206 -2.27 -17.23 -10.97
C ILE A 206 -1.67 -16.23 -11.94
N PRO A 207 -1.03 -15.17 -11.43
CA PRO A 207 -0.25 -14.28 -12.29
C PRO A 207 0.82 -15.06 -13.07
N ALA A 208 0.99 -14.69 -14.34
CA ALA A 208 1.91 -15.34 -15.30
C ALA A 208 3.38 -15.47 -14.82
N TYR A 209 3.77 -14.75 -13.78
CA TYR A 209 5.14 -14.71 -13.25
C TYR A 209 5.35 -15.59 -12.00
N ALA A 210 4.37 -16.41 -11.59
CA ALA A 210 4.46 -17.16 -10.33
C ALA A 210 5.35 -18.41 -10.39
N GLY A 211 5.73 -18.89 -11.58
CA GLY A 211 6.72 -19.96 -11.76
C GLY A 211 6.42 -21.31 -11.08
N THR A 212 5.22 -21.46 -10.52
CA THR A 212 4.80 -22.56 -9.65
C THR A 212 3.65 -23.33 -10.30
N ASP A 213 3.73 -24.66 -10.25
CA ASP A 213 2.68 -25.57 -10.73
C ASP A 213 1.95 -26.29 -9.58
N ARG A 214 2.28 -25.93 -8.33
CA ARG A 214 1.72 -26.53 -7.12
C ARG A 214 1.08 -25.48 -6.21
N PHE A 215 -0.08 -25.84 -5.67
CA PHE A 215 -0.90 -25.00 -4.81
C PHE A 215 -1.35 -25.77 -3.58
N THR A 216 -1.58 -25.02 -2.50
CA THR A 216 -2.31 -25.47 -1.33
C THR A 216 -3.56 -24.62 -1.21
N LEU A 217 -4.72 -25.21 -1.50
CA LEU A 217 -6.01 -24.64 -1.13
C LEU A 217 -6.25 -24.96 0.34
N GLU A 218 -6.52 -23.95 1.15
CA GLU A 218 -6.91 -24.11 2.55
C GLU A 218 -8.39 -23.82 2.72
N GLU A 219 -9.05 -24.62 3.55
CA GLU A 219 -10.44 -24.50 3.97
C GLU A 219 -10.48 -24.40 5.50
N SER A 220 -11.34 -23.54 6.05
CA SER A 220 -11.57 -23.43 7.50
C SER A 220 -12.94 -22.82 7.80
N HIS A 221 -13.48 -23.03 8.99
CA HIS A 221 -14.62 -22.28 9.54
C HIS A 221 -14.19 -21.00 10.27
N ASP A 222 -12.88 -20.76 10.40
CA ASP A 222 -12.28 -19.56 10.96
C ASP A 222 -11.67 -18.70 9.85
N PRO A 223 -12.13 -17.45 9.65
CA PRO A 223 -11.65 -16.58 8.57
C PRO A 223 -10.15 -16.24 8.67
N THR A 224 -9.55 -16.41 9.85
CA THR A 224 -8.13 -16.18 10.10
C THR A 224 -7.27 -17.42 9.82
N PHE A 225 -7.90 -18.59 9.66
CA PHE A 225 -7.25 -19.90 9.47
C PHE A 225 -6.26 -20.22 10.60
N THR A 226 -6.59 -19.86 11.84
CA THR A 226 -5.79 -20.24 13.01
C THR A 226 -6.20 -21.59 13.58
N THR A 227 -7.42 -22.03 13.30
CA THR A 227 -7.99 -23.30 13.76
C THR A 227 -8.71 -24.03 12.62
N GLY A 228 -8.92 -25.33 12.77
CA GLY A 228 -9.77 -26.12 11.85
C GLY A 228 -9.34 -26.09 10.37
N VAL A 229 -8.05 -25.91 10.08
CA VAL A 229 -7.57 -25.77 8.70
C VAL A 229 -7.41 -27.12 8.03
N THR A 230 -8.16 -27.33 6.96
CA THR A 230 -7.97 -28.44 6.02
C THR A 230 -7.18 -27.96 4.81
N ALA A 231 -6.10 -28.65 4.45
CA ALA A 231 -5.21 -28.25 3.36
C ALA A 231 -5.24 -29.27 2.21
N TYR A 232 -5.42 -28.77 0.99
CA TYR A 232 -5.52 -29.54 -0.23
C TYR A 232 -4.37 -29.18 -1.16
N VAL A 233 -3.35 -30.04 -1.24
CA VAL A 233 -2.22 -29.85 -2.15
C VAL A 233 -2.57 -30.38 -3.53
N THR A 234 -2.45 -29.55 -4.56
CA THR A 234 -2.84 -29.90 -5.94
C THR A 234 -2.01 -29.16 -6.98
N ARG A 235 -2.07 -29.63 -8.23
CA ARG A 235 -1.60 -28.91 -9.43
C ARG A 235 -2.74 -28.32 -10.26
N ALA A 236 -3.98 -28.67 -9.92
CA ALA A 236 -5.16 -28.09 -10.55
C ALA A 236 -5.30 -26.61 -10.15
N HIS A 237 -6.08 -25.87 -10.94
CA HIS A 237 -6.46 -24.48 -10.68
C HIS A 237 -7.87 -24.38 -10.10
N SER A 238 -8.44 -25.53 -9.75
CA SER A 238 -9.78 -25.61 -9.21
C SER A 238 -9.95 -26.86 -8.36
N ARG A 239 -10.96 -26.84 -7.48
CA ARG A 239 -11.35 -27.99 -6.68
C ARG A 239 -12.86 -28.01 -6.46
N LYS A 240 -13.50 -29.14 -6.77
CA LYS A 240 -14.87 -29.43 -6.33
C LYS A 240 -14.86 -29.74 -4.83
N ILE A 241 -15.66 -28.99 -4.08
CA ILE A 241 -15.92 -29.19 -2.65
C ILE A 241 -17.29 -29.83 -2.49
N THR A 242 -17.46 -30.64 -1.44
CA THR A 242 -18.70 -31.35 -1.14
C THR A 242 -18.85 -31.47 0.37
N HIS A 243 -19.92 -30.92 0.91
CA HIS A 243 -20.24 -30.97 2.34
C HIS A 243 -21.71 -31.32 2.55
N ALA A 244 -22.02 -31.98 3.66
CA ALA A 244 -23.41 -32.13 4.11
C ALA A 244 -23.90 -30.81 4.74
N ALA A 245 -25.22 -30.67 4.93
CA ALA A 245 -25.74 -29.56 5.74
C ALA A 245 -25.28 -29.71 7.20
N ALA A 246 -24.84 -28.60 7.81
CA ALA A 246 -24.29 -28.60 9.17
C ALA A 246 -24.58 -27.27 9.89
N THR A 247 -24.40 -27.21 11.21
CA THR A 247 -24.64 -25.97 11.97
C THR A 247 -23.55 -24.92 11.78
N ASP A 248 -22.38 -25.31 11.30
CA ASP A 248 -21.25 -24.49 10.88
C ASP A 248 -21.20 -24.35 9.35
N ASN A 249 -22.20 -23.70 8.77
CA ASN A 249 -22.41 -23.68 7.32
C ASN A 249 -21.54 -22.68 6.52
N VAL A 250 -20.59 -21.99 7.16
CA VAL A 250 -19.71 -20.99 6.50
C VAL A 250 -18.30 -21.55 6.34
N PHE A 251 -17.82 -21.60 5.11
CA PHE A 251 -16.50 -22.11 4.75
C PHE A 251 -15.64 -21.00 4.18
N TYR A 252 -14.47 -20.78 4.75
CA TYR A 252 -13.48 -19.82 4.28
C TYR A 252 -12.40 -20.52 3.46
N TYR A 253 -12.04 -19.92 2.33
CA TYR A 253 -11.00 -20.42 1.44
C TYR A 253 -9.92 -19.39 1.17
N ARG A 254 -8.68 -19.87 1.09
CA ARG A 254 -7.56 -19.14 0.52
C ARG A 254 -6.60 -20.11 -0.15
N VAL A 255 -5.87 -19.63 -1.15
CA VAL A 255 -4.88 -20.44 -1.86
C VAL A 255 -3.48 -19.86 -1.68
N ARG A 256 -2.50 -20.76 -1.54
CA ARG A 256 -1.08 -20.41 -1.52
C ARG A 256 -0.33 -21.20 -2.58
N PRO A 257 0.49 -20.55 -3.43
CA PRO A 257 1.44 -21.28 -4.25
C PRO A 257 2.54 -21.90 -3.38
N HIS A 258 3.06 -23.07 -3.76
CA HIS A 258 4.03 -23.79 -2.92
C HIS A 258 5.36 -23.05 -2.74
N ASP A 259 5.85 -22.41 -3.80
CA ASP A 259 7.17 -21.77 -3.81
C ASP A 259 7.12 -20.26 -3.49
N ASN A 260 5.92 -19.74 -3.19
CA ASN A 260 5.69 -18.33 -2.91
C ASN A 260 4.90 -18.16 -1.61
N LYS A 261 5.27 -17.16 -0.81
CA LYS A 261 4.54 -16.81 0.43
C LYS A 261 3.28 -15.99 0.19
N ALA A 262 3.08 -15.46 -1.02
CA ALA A 262 1.89 -14.69 -1.35
C ALA A 262 0.63 -15.56 -1.25
N THR A 263 -0.25 -15.21 -0.32
CA THR A 263 -1.54 -15.86 -0.12
C THR A 263 -2.62 -15.05 -0.82
N SER A 264 -3.60 -15.69 -1.43
CA SER A 264 -4.78 -14.99 -1.97
C SER A 264 -5.53 -14.23 -0.88
N GLN A 265 -6.48 -13.38 -1.28
CA GLN A 265 -7.55 -12.99 -0.38
C GLN A 265 -8.27 -14.22 0.20
N THR A 266 -8.87 -14.06 1.37
CA THR A 266 -9.85 -15.00 1.90
C THR A 266 -11.19 -14.74 1.24
N ILE A 267 -11.85 -15.80 0.76
CA ILE A 267 -13.26 -15.76 0.34
C ILE A 267 -14.10 -16.64 1.28
N ALA A 268 -15.41 -16.41 1.32
CA ALA A 268 -16.35 -17.20 2.11
C ALA A 268 -17.42 -17.81 1.22
N VAL A 269 -17.86 -19.01 1.56
CA VAL A 269 -18.97 -19.72 0.92
C VAL A 269 -19.94 -20.15 2.03
N THR A 270 -21.18 -19.68 1.96
CA THR A 270 -22.25 -20.11 2.86
C THR A 270 -23.02 -21.25 2.20
N SER A 271 -22.88 -22.44 2.76
CA SER A 271 -23.56 -23.67 2.33
C SER A 271 -24.85 -23.90 3.13
N ALA A 272 -25.43 -25.09 3.02
CA ALA A 272 -26.62 -25.45 3.73
C ALA A 272 -26.39 -25.59 5.24
N TYR A 273 -27.33 -25.04 6.01
CA TYR A 273 -27.44 -25.19 7.45
C TYR A 273 -28.50 -26.25 7.78
N ARG A 274 -28.20 -27.19 8.68
CA ARG A 274 -29.20 -28.08 9.26
C ARG A 274 -29.00 -28.21 10.75
N ASP A 275 -30.10 -28.13 11.49
CA ASP A 275 -30.15 -28.44 12.91
C ASP A 275 -31.37 -29.32 13.18
N ASP A 276 -31.13 -30.49 13.77
CA ASP A 276 -32.15 -31.47 14.19
C ASP A 276 -32.41 -31.39 15.71
N PHE A 277 -31.87 -30.38 16.39
CA PHE A 277 -32.06 -30.07 17.81
C PHE A 277 -31.81 -31.25 18.77
N SER A 278 -30.99 -32.22 18.35
CA SER A 278 -30.63 -33.41 19.12
C SER A 278 -29.68 -33.13 20.30
N ALA A 279 -29.16 -31.91 20.38
CA ALA A 279 -28.33 -31.40 21.46
C ALA A 279 -28.51 -29.89 21.57
N GLU A 280 -28.06 -29.28 22.66
CA GLU A 280 -27.99 -27.82 22.74
C GLU A 280 -27.05 -27.28 21.65
N THR A 281 -27.60 -26.48 20.74
CA THR A 281 -26.87 -25.87 19.62
C THR A 281 -26.69 -24.37 19.83
N THR A 282 -26.27 -23.63 18.80
CA THR A 282 -25.96 -22.19 18.88
C THR A 282 -27.19 -21.28 19.00
N TRP A 283 -28.38 -21.86 19.06
CA TRP A 283 -29.63 -21.12 19.18
C TRP A 283 -29.71 -20.37 20.51
N GLN A 284 -30.04 -19.08 20.41
CA GLN A 284 -30.31 -18.26 21.57
C GLN A 284 -31.53 -17.40 21.29
N LEU A 285 -32.22 -17.04 22.37
CA LEU A 285 -33.17 -15.95 22.36
C LEU A 285 -32.44 -14.67 21.94
N ARG A 286 -32.90 -14.00 20.88
CA ARG A 286 -32.29 -12.79 20.34
C ARG A 286 -33.12 -11.55 20.60
N ARG A 287 -34.44 -11.71 20.56
CA ARG A 287 -35.42 -10.65 20.83
C ARG A 287 -36.63 -11.23 21.56
N GLU A 288 -37.22 -10.43 22.43
CA GLU A 288 -38.45 -10.73 23.17
C GLU A 288 -39.20 -9.43 23.47
N ASP A 289 -40.47 -9.51 23.85
CA ASP A 289 -41.18 -8.34 24.34
C ASP A 289 -40.49 -7.76 25.60
N PHE A 290 -40.65 -6.47 25.83
CA PHE A 290 -39.93 -5.73 26.85
C PHE A 290 -40.36 -6.08 28.29
N ASP A 291 -41.64 -6.38 28.52
CA ASP A 291 -42.22 -6.51 29.86
C ASP A 291 -42.38 -7.94 30.36
N ASP A 292 -42.04 -8.95 29.57
CA ASP A 292 -42.07 -10.35 29.98
C ASP A 292 -40.67 -10.96 30.06
N THR A 293 -40.37 -11.60 31.20
CA THR A 293 -39.12 -12.34 31.44
C THR A 293 -39.31 -13.84 31.38
N ASP A 294 -40.53 -14.30 31.13
CA ASP A 294 -40.92 -15.70 31.28
C ASP A 294 -40.85 -16.46 29.95
N ASN A 295 -40.42 -15.80 28.87
CA ASN A 295 -40.10 -16.45 27.60
C ASN A 295 -38.90 -17.40 27.77
N GLN A 296 -39.04 -18.63 27.29
CA GLN A 296 -38.04 -19.67 27.44
C GLN A 296 -37.74 -20.34 26.11
N LEU A 297 -36.45 -20.39 25.79
CA LEU A 297 -35.91 -21.30 24.79
C LEU A 297 -35.42 -22.55 25.51
N SER A 298 -35.91 -23.72 25.11
CA SER A 298 -35.51 -25.00 25.70
C SER A 298 -35.46 -26.09 24.64
N TYR A 299 -34.84 -27.21 24.98
CA TYR A 299 -34.80 -28.41 24.14
C TYR A 299 -35.60 -29.51 24.84
N VAL A 300 -36.63 -30.02 24.19
CA VAL A 300 -37.54 -31.04 24.73
C VAL A 300 -37.66 -32.17 23.72
N ASP A 301 -37.29 -33.40 24.10
CA ASP A 301 -37.39 -34.58 23.24
C ASP A 301 -36.76 -34.40 21.84
N ASN A 302 -35.55 -33.83 21.78
CA ASN A 302 -34.83 -33.45 20.55
C ASN A 302 -35.58 -32.44 19.67
N GLN A 303 -36.38 -31.57 20.27
CA GLN A 303 -37.07 -30.48 19.58
C GLN A 303 -36.69 -29.16 20.22
N LEU A 304 -36.58 -28.11 19.42
CA LEU A 304 -36.49 -26.76 19.94
C LEU A 304 -37.88 -26.31 20.38
N ASN A 305 -38.03 -25.99 21.65
CA ASN A 305 -39.25 -25.45 22.22
C ASN A 305 -39.11 -23.94 22.42
N LEU A 306 -40.03 -23.19 21.82
CA LEU A 306 -40.13 -21.76 21.95
C LEU A 306 -41.34 -21.40 22.82
N TRP A 307 -41.18 -21.42 24.13
CA TRP A 307 -42.27 -21.13 25.06
C TRP A 307 -42.42 -19.63 25.33
N VAL A 308 -43.58 -19.08 24.99
CA VAL A 308 -44.00 -17.70 25.27
C VAL A 308 -45.09 -17.74 26.33
N HIS A 309 -44.83 -17.22 27.53
CA HIS A 309 -45.73 -17.38 28.67
C HIS A 309 -46.85 -16.34 28.71
N GLY A 310 -46.49 -15.06 28.63
CA GLY A 310 -47.41 -13.95 28.83
C GLY A 310 -48.31 -13.67 27.63
N ARG A 311 -49.18 -12.67 27.83
CA ARG A 311 -50.20 -12.28 26.86
C ARG A 311 -49.72 -11.08 26.07
N TRP A 312 -49.84 -11.17 24.73
CA TRP A 312 -49.34 -10.18 23.77
C TRP A 312 -47.82 -10.17 23.61
N ASP A 313 -47.17 -11.21 24.13
CA ASP A 313 -45.72 -11.37 24.09
C ASP A 313 -45.27 -12.10 22.83
N TYR A 314 -44.01 -11.88 22.48
CA TYR A 314 -43.34 -12.56 21.39
C TYR A 314 -41.89 -12.85 21.72
N MET A 315 -41.30 -13.74 20.93
CA MET A 315 -39.86 -13.87 20.87
C MET A 315 -39.34 -14.29 19.50
N ILE A 316 -38.05 -14.03 19.30
CA ILE A 316 -37.26 -14.50 18.18
C ILE A 316 -36.06 -15.27 18.71
N ALA A 317 -35.94 -16.52 18.28
CA ALA A 317 -34.76 -17.34 18.47
C ALA A 317 -33.97 -17.43 17.17
N SER A 318 -32.64 -17.38 17.25
CA SER A 318 -31.80 -17.49 16.07
C SER A 318 -30.40 -18.03 16.41
N PRO A 319 -29.80 -18.86 15.53
CA PRO A 319 -28.41 -19.28 15.65
C PRO A 319 -27.44 -18.18 15.18
N LEU A 320 -27.95 -17.10 14.56
CA LEU A 320 -27.19 -16.10 13.80
C LEU A 320 -26.28 -16.71 12.73
N ALA A 321 -26.64 -17.89 12.23
CA ALA A 321 -26.05 -18.45 11.04
C ALA A 321 -26.55 -17.68 9.81
N PRO A 322 -25.68 -17.35 8.84
CA PRO A 322 -26.13 -16.74 7.60
C PRO A 322 -26.83 -17.77 6.72
N ALA A 323 -27.88 -17.35 6.03
CA ALA A 323 -28.45 -18.08 4.90
C ALA A 323 -27.52 -17.99 3.67
N PRO A 324 -27.58 -18.97 2.75
CA PRO A 324 -26.95 -18.84 1.44
C PRO A 324 -27.42 -17.59 0.70
N THR A 325 -26.62 -17.10 -0.26
CA THR A 325 -27.07 -16.06 -1.19
C THR A 325 -28.30 -16.56 -1.96
N PRO A 326 -29.36 -15.75 -2.15
CA PRO A 326 -30.50 -16.14 -2.97
C PRO A 326 -30.09 -16.71 -4.35
N PRO A 327 -30.80 -17.73 -4.87
CA PRO A 327 -32.01 -18.30 -4.30
C PRO A 327 -31.71 -19.32 -3.18
N TYR A 328 -32.48 -19.26 -2.10
CA TYR A 328 -32.39 -20.22 -0.99
C TYR A 328 -33.77 -20.56 -0.43
N ARG A 329 -33.82 -21.65 0.36
CA ARG A 329 -35.00 -22.11 1.08
C ARG A 329 -34.71 -22.24 2.57
N ILE A 330 -35.66 -21.84 3.40
CA ILE A 330 -35.75 -22.19 4.82
C ILE A 330 -36.91 -23.17 4.98
N GLU A 331 -36.62 -24.38 5.44
CA GLU A 331 -37.60 -25.41 5.75
C GLU A 331 -37.57 -25.73 7.24
N THR A 332 -38.73 -25.85 7.86
CA THR A 332 -38.83 -26.33 9.24
C THR A 332 -40.09 -27.16 9.42
N ARG A 333 -40.01 -28.11 10.35
CA ARG A 333 -41.15 -28.93 10.76
C ARG A 333 -41.55 -28.58 12.18
N VAL A 334 -42.82 -28.20 12.37
CA VAL A 334 -43.32 -27.58 13.60
C VAL A 334 -44.73 -28.07 13.96
N LYS A 335 -45.03 -28.09 15.25
CA LYS A 335 -46.37 -28.29 15.82
C LYS A 335 -46.52 -27.46 17.10
N PHE A 336 -47.72 -27.34 17.64
CA PHE A 336 -47.91 -26.89 19.03
C PHE A 336 -47.92 -28.08 19.99
N ALA A 337 -47.36 -27.91 21.20
CA ALA A 337 -47.54 -28.88 22.27
C ALA A 337 -48.95 -28.79 22.90
N GLY A 338 -49.50 -27.57 22.99
CA GLY A 338 -50.81 -27.26 23.55
C GLY A 338 -51.46 -26.07 22.85
N PRO A 339 -52.02 -26.22 21.64
CA PRO A 339 -52.52 -25.14 20.83
C PRO A 339 -53.71 -24.48 21.51
N ALA A 340 -53.51 -23.22 21.89
CA ALA A 340 -54.57 -22.35 22.30
C ALA A 340 -54.94 -21.39 21.16
N SER A 341 -56.14 -20.80 21.24
CA SER A 341 -56.61 -19.88 20.22
C SER A 341 -55.69 -18.66 20.16
N ARG A 342 -55.19 -18.31 18.99
CA ARG A 342 -54.24 -17.22 18.76
C ARG A 342 -52.81 -17.46 19.25
N ASN A 343 -52.42 -18.72 19.41
CA ASN A 343 -51.00 -19.07 19.45
C ASN A 343 -50.39 -18.90 18.06
N THR A 344 -49.16 -18.43 18.00
CA THR A 344 -48.40 -18.30 16.75
C THR A 344 -47.03 -18.92 16.82
N TYR A 345 -46.56 -19.32 15.65
CA TYR A 345 -45.15 -19.54 15.34
C TYR A 345 -44.82 -18.92 13.98
N GLY A 346 -43.55 -18.92 13.60
CA GLY A 346 -43.16 -18.40 12.30
C GLY A 346 -41.67 -18.49 12.00
N ILE A 347 -41.32 -17.92 10.86
CA ILE A 347 -39.94 -17.81 10.35
C ILE A 347 -39.63 -16.32 10.22
N VAL A 348 -38.44 -15.92 10.67
CA VAL A 348 -37.85 -14.62 10.36
C VAL A 348 -36.65 -14.80 9.44
N PHE A 349 -36.47 -13.90 8.47
CA PHE A 349 -35.38 -13.95 7.48
C PHE A 349 -35.11 -12.54 6.95
N GLY A 350 -33.99 -12.33 6.26
CA GLY A 350 -33.61 -10.97 5.88
C GLY A 350 -33.16 -10.12 7.07
N GLY A 351 -32.64 -10.77 8.12
CA GLY A 351 -32.24 -10.14 9.37
C GLY A 351 -30.85 -9.53 9.32
N ASP A 352 -30.67 -8.37 9.96
CA ASP A 352 -29.36 -7.73 10.17
C ASP A 352 -28.63 -8.27 11.41
N TRP A 353 -27.30 -8.20 11.41
CA TRP A 353 -26.45 -8.36 12.60
C TRP A 353 -25.10 -7.67 12.38
N ASP A 354 -24.67 -6.85 13.33
CA ASP A 354 -23.43 -6.07 13.27
C ASP A 354 -22.19 -6.82 13.79
N GLY A 355 -22.34 -8.08 14.20
CA GLY A 355 -21.27 -8.92 14.79
C GLY A 355 -21.11 -8.77 16.31
N ALA A 356 -21.79 -7.83 16.95
CA ALA A 356 -21.73 -7.65 18.41
C ALA A 356 -22.61 -8.68 19.14
N THR A 357 -22.54 -8.68 20.47
CA THR A 357 -23.35 -9.59 21.29
C THR A 357 -24.84 -9.30 21.07
N CYS A 358 -25.55 -10.28 20.53
CA CYS A 358 -26.98 -10.23 20.22
C CYS A 358 -27.77 -10.91 21.35
N ARG A 359 -28.09 -10.12 22.39
CA ARG A 359 -28.91 -10.53 23.53
C ARG A 359 -30.21 -9.73 23.56
N PRO A 360 -31.30 -10.32 24.04
CA PRO A 360 -32.53 -9.59 24.27
C PRO A 360 -32.26 -8.49 25.32
N SER A 361 -32.70 -7.27 25.03
CA SER A 361 -32.65 -6.18 25.99
C SER A 361 -33.91 -6.20 26.86
N LYS A 362 -33.69 -6.30 28.16
CA LYS A 362 -34.73 -6.18 29.20
C LYS A 362 -34.90 -4.74 29.70
N ILE A 363 -34.34 -3.76 28.99
CA ILE A 363 -34.35 -2.35 29.37
C ILE A 363 -35.01 -1.54 28.25
N ALA A 364 -36.10 -0.82 28.55
CA ALA A 364 -36.93 -0.15 27.54
C ALA A 364 -36.18 0.96 26.81
N SER A 365 -35.16 1.56 27.44
CA SER A 365 -34.28 2.53 26.79
C SER A 365 -33.44 1.92 25.68
N ASP A 366 -33.21 0.60 25.73
CA ASP A 366 -32.24 -0.11 24.91
C ASP A 366 -32.93 -0.98 23.84
N ALA A 367 -34.26 -1.16 23.93
CA ALA A 367 -35.08 -1.94 23.00
C ALA A 367 -34.99 -1.48 21.52
N GLY A 368 -34.59 -0.23 21.28
CA GLY A 368 -34.36 0.30 19.94
C GLY A 368 -32.96 0.07 19.36
N ASN A 369 -31.99 -0.32 20.18
CA ASN A 369 -30.57 -0.48 19.79
C ASN A 369 -30.09 -1.91 20.07
N HIS A 370 -30.68 -2.89 19.42
CA HIS A 370 -30.09 -4.23 19.42
C HIS A 370 -29.02 -4.32 18.34
N SER A 371 -28.05 -5.20 18.54
CA SER A 371 -27.01 -5.50 17.54
C SER A 371 -27.51 -6.34 16.37
N CYS A 372 -28.74 -6.85 16.44
CA CYS A 372 -29.28 -7.87 15.54
C CYS A 372 -30.80 -7.80 15.39
N LEU A 373 -31.27 -8.30 14.24
CA LEU A 373 -32.68 -8.48 13.89
C LEU A 373 -33.51 -7.22 14.16
N ASN A 374 -32.95 -6.05 13.92
CA ASN A 374 -33.64 -4.76 13.97
C ASN A 374 -34.56 -4.58 12.77
N GLN A 375 -34.20 -5.18 11.64
CA GLN A 375 -34.97 -5.22 10.42
C GLN A 375 -34.98 -6.65 9.86
N TYR A 376 -36.14 -7.12 9.38
CA TYR A 376 -36.33 -8.48 8.85
C TYR A 376 -37.70 -8.63 8.20
N TYR A 377 -37.90 -9.72 7.48
CA TYR A 377 -39.22 -10.23 7.10
C TYR A 377 -39.71 -11.24 8.13
N ARG A 378 -41.02 -11.23 8.41
CA ARG A 378 -41.69 -12.15 9.33
C ARG A 378 -42.83 -12.86 8.61
N ALA A 379 -42.69 -14.17 8.44
CA ALA A 379 -43.78 -15.07 8.09
C ALA A 379 -44.39 -15.61 9.38
N MET A 380 -45.61 -15.18 9.72
CA MET A 380 -46.28 -15.49 10.98
C MET A 380 -47.52 -16.33 10.72
N LEU A 381 -47.68 -17.40 11.51
CA LEU A 381 -48.77 -18.35 11.41
C LEU A 381 -49.56 -18.37 12.70
N LEU A 382 -50.86 -18.15 12.60
CA LEU A 382 -51.78 -17.95 13.69
C LEU A 382 -52.82 -19.07 13.68
N TRP A 383 -52.88 -19.82 14.78
CA TRP A 383 -53.88 -20.84 14.96
C TRP A 383 -55.16 -20.26 15.56
N TYR A 384 -56.33 -20.67 15.04
CA TYR A 384 -57.62 -20.42 15.68
C TYR A 384 -58.28 -21.75 16.05
N THR A 385 -58.55 -21.95 17.34
CA THR A 385 -59.25 -23.14 17.81
C THR A 385 -60.62 -23.30 17.15
N GLY A 386 -60.91 -24.48 16.61
CA GLY A 386 -62.23 -24.84 16.07
C GLY A 386 -62.36 -24.70 14.55
N GLU A 387 -61.34 -24.15 13.89
CA GLU A 387 -61.21 -24.13 12.44
C GLU A 387 -59.98 -24.98 12.12
N ASN A 388 -60.07 -26.04 11.30
CA ASN A 388 -58.88 -26.80 10.84
C ASN A 388 -58.06 -25.96 9.84
N ARG A 389 -57.76 -24.72 10.22
CA ARG A 389 -57.23 -23.66 9.39
C ARG A 389 -56.31 -22.79 10.23
N MET A 390 -55.15 -22.47 9.69
CA MET A 390 -54.32 -21.39 10.20
C MET A 390 -54.61 -20.11 9.43
N LYS A 391 -54.25 -18.96 10.00
CA LYS A 391 -54.08 -17.74 9.22
C LYS A 391 -52.59 -17.46 9.11
N MET A 392 -52.15 -17.00 7.96
CA MET A 392 -50.77 -16.57 7.79
C MET A 392 -50.70 -15.10 7.40
N SER A 393 -49.63 -14.44 7.81
CA SER A 393 -49.26 -13.11 7.32
C SER A 393 -47.78 -13.06 6.99
N LEU A 394 -47.42 -12.28 5.97
CA LEU A 394 -46.04 -11.96 5.63
C LEU A 394 -45.87 -10.46 5.73
N LYS A 395 -44.96 -10.02 6.59
CA LYS A 395 -44.74 -8.59 6.87
C LYS A 395 -43.25 -8.29 6.91
N ARG A 396 -42.85 -7.15 6.33
CA ARG A 396 -41.53 -6.56 6.55
C ARG A 396 -41.53 -5.73 7.83
N ILE A 397 -40.49 -5.82 8.64
CA ILE A 397 -40.25 -5.04 9.84
C ILE A 397 -39.02 -4.18 9.58
N ASP A 398 -39.18 -2.86 9.62
CA ASP A 398 -38.10 -1.92 9.29
C ASP A 398 -37.33 -1.45 10.53
N SER A 399 -37.96 -1.52 11.70
CA SER A 399 -37.36 -1.14 12.99
C SER A 399 -38.19 -1.66 14.16
N HIS A 400 -37.70 -1.46 15.38
CA HIS A 400 -38.44 -1.73 16.61
C HIS A 400 -38.65 -0.43 17.41
N ASN A 401 -39.80 -0.31 18.07
CA ASN A 401 -40.08 0.82 18.96
C ASN A 401 -39.51 0.58 20.38
N ARG A 402 -39.69 1.55 21.29
CA ARG A 402 -39.22 1.46 22.70
C ARG A 402 -39.81 0.31 23.53
N LYS A 403 -40.91 -0.29 23.09
CA LYS A 403 -41.51 -1.50 23.70
C LYS A 403 -41.04 -2.76 22.96
N ASN A 404 -39.96 -2.64 22.22
CA ASN A 404 -39.47 -3.66 21.34
C ASN A 404 -40.50 -4.19 20.32
N SER A 405 -41.58 -3.47 20.00
CA SER A 405 -42.54 -3.96 19.01
C SER A 405 -42.05 -3.59 17.60
N GLY A 406 -42.12 -4.55 16.67
CA GLY A 406 -41.78 -4.31 15.27
C GLY A 406 -42.69 -3.24 14.64
N VAL A 407 -42.10 -2.17 14.15
CA VAL A 407 -42.78 -1.01 13.53
C VAL A 407 -42.25 -0.75 12.12
N GLY A 408 -43.05 -0.01 11.35
CA GLY A 408 -42.79 0.21 9.94
C GLY A 408 -43.04 -1.02 9.06
N GLY A 409 -42.47 -0.96 7.86
CA GLY A 409 -42.52 -1.98 6.83
C GLY A 409 -43.88 -2.20 6.18
N ASN A 410 -43.85 -2.94 5.07
CA ASN A 410 -45.02 -3.25 4.27
C ASN A 410 -45.66 -4.56 4.73
N ILE A 411 -46.99 -4.60 4.74
CA ILE A 411 -47.73 -5.86 4.76
C ILE A 411 -47.64 -6.43 3.34
N LEU A 412 -46.82 -7.46 3.17
CA LEU A 412 -46.59 -8.11 1.88
C LEU A 412 -47.72 -9.10 1.56
N GLN A 413 -48.21 -9.77 2.60
CA GLN A 413 -49.40 -10.58 2.58
C GLN A 413 -50.17 -10.35 3.88
N ASP A 414 -51.37 -9.80 3.78
CA ASP A 414 -52.28 -9.69 4.92
C ASP A 414 -52.87 -11.07 5.25
N TRP A 415 -53.50 -11.17 6.42
CA TRP A 415 -54.05 -12.39 6.98
C TRP A 415 -54.86 -13.20 5.97
N THR A 416 -54.31 -14.35 5.58
CA THR A 416 -54.93 -15.27 4.64
C THR A 416 -55.12 -16.62 5.28
N GLY A 417 -56.29 -17.22 5.11
CA GLY A 417 -56.59 -18.56 5.61
C GLY A 417 -55.79 -19.61 4.86
N VAL A 418 -55.17 -20.52 5.60
CA VAL A 418 -54.44 -21.68 5.10
C VAL A 418 -55.15 -22.92 5.63
N ASP A 419 -55.65 -23.72 4.71
CA ASP A 419 -56.25 -25.00 5.06
C ASP A 419 -55.12 -25.97 5.41
N LEU A 420 -55.16 -26.53 6.62
CA LEU A 420 -54.16 -27.49 7.04
C LEU A 420 -54.59 -28.91 6.65
N PRO A 421 -53.64 -29.78 6.28
CA PRO A 421 -53.93 -31.19 6.08
C PRO A 421 -54.23 -31.92 7.40
N ALA A 422 -53.83 -31.35 8.54
CA ALA A 422 -53.98 -31.97 9.87
C ALA A 422 -54.27 -30.93 10.97
N SER A 423 -54.37 -31.37 12.24
CA SER A 423 -54.56 -30.49 13.39
C SER A 423 -53.30 -29.66 13.66
N ALA A 424 -53.42 -28.54 14.39
CA ALA A 424 -52.26 -27.76 14.84
C ALA A 424 -51.36 -28.49 15.85
N ASN A 425 -51.85 -29.61 16.41
CA ASN A 425 -51.07 -30.57 17.20
C ASN A 425 -50.22 -31.51 16.33
N ASP A 426 -50.56 -31.63 15.06
CA ASP A 426 -49.87 -32.51 14.14
C ASP A 426 -48.74 -31.74 13.46
N TRP A 427 -47.67 -32.45 13.14
CA TRP A 427 -46.51 -31.88 12.47
C TRP A 427 -46.87 -31.31 11.11
N GLN A 428 -46.45 -30.06 10.88
CA GLN A 428 -46.56 -29.35 9.61
C GLN A 428 -45.16 -29.04 9.08
N ILE A 429 -44.94 -29.17 7.77
CA ILE A 429 -43.71 -28.70 7.13
C ILE A 429 -44.00 -27.34 6.50
N TRP A 430 -43.20 -26.35 6.86
CA TRP A 430 -43.23 -25.01 6.27
C TRP A 430 -41.94 -24.77 5.51
N GLN A 431 -42.07 -24.30 4.26
CA GLN A 431 -40.95 -23.94 3.41
C GLN A 431 -41.10 -22.50 2.96
N LEU A 432 -40.05 -21.71 3.14
CA LEU A 432 -39.95 -20.34 2.67
C LEU A 432 -38.82 -20.24 1.66
N GLU A 433 -39.12 -19.82 0.44
CA GLU A 433 -38.13 -19.62 -0.62
C GLU A 433 -37.92 -18.13 -0.87
N VAL A 434 -36.66 -17.72 -1.01
CA VAL A 434 -36.24 -16.34 -1.28
C VAL A 434 -35.43 -16.32 -2.57
N TYR A 435 -35.79 -15.44 -3.50
CA TYR A 435 -35.15 -15.33 -4.81
C TYR A 435 -34.42 -13.98 -4.98
N PRO A 436 -33.41 -13.90 -5.88
CA PRO A 436 -32.61 -12.68 -6.08
C PRO A 436 -33.40 -11.44 -6.53
N ASP A 437 -34.58 -11.62 -7.11
CA ASP A 437 -35.46 -10.54 -7.58
C ASP A 437 -36.39 -9.99 -6.49
N GLY A 438 -36.25 -10.48 -5.25
CA GLY A 438 -37.13 -10.13 -4.14
C GLY A 438 -38.38 -11.01 -4.05
N THR A 439 -38.56 -11.99 -4.93
CA THR A 439 -39.68 -12.93 -4.83
C THR A 439 -39.54 -13.80 -3.60
N ILE A 440 -40.60 -13.84 -2.79
CA ILE A 440 -40.70 -14.63 -1.57
C ILE A 440 -41.90 -15.56 -1.72
N LYS A 441 -41.71 -16.87 -1.55
CA LYS A 441 -42.79 -17.87 -1.60
C LYS A 441 -42.86 -18.61 -0.29
N LEU A 442 -44.07 -18.87 0.20
CA LEU A 442 -44.30 -19.72 1.36
C LEU A 442 -45.14 -20.93 0.97
N PHE A 443 -44.72 -22.11 1.41
CA PHE A 443 -45.40 -23.38 1.18
C PHE A 443 -45.70 -24.07 2.51
N ASN A 444 -46.76 -24.88 2.52
CA ASN A 444 -47.07 -25.83 3.57
C ASN A 444 -47.23 -27.21 2.94
N ASP A 445 -46.45 -28.18 3.42
CA ASP A 445 -46.42 -29.55 2.91
C ASP A 445 -46.34 -29.61 1.36
N GLY A 446 -45.48 -28.75 0.79
CA GLY A 446 -45.24 -28.62 -0.65
C GLY A 446 -46.30 -27.83 -1.44
N LYS A 447 -47.39 -27.38 -0.82
CA LYS A 447 -48.41 -26.55 -1.47
C LYS A 447 -48.11 -25.06 -1.27
N LEU A 448 -48.08 -24.29 -2.37
CA LEU A 448 -47.92 -22.85 -2.31
C LEU A 448 -49.08 -22.21 -1.54
N VAL A 449 -48.75 -21.43 -0.52
CA VAL A 449 -49.68 -20.72 0.36
C VAL A 449 -49.79 -19.25 -0.06
N THR A 450 -48.66 -18.57 -0.23
CA THR A 450 -48.60 -17.19 -0.69
C THR A 450 -47.30 -16.90 -1.43
N GLN A 451 -47.33 -15.83 -2.23
CA GLN A 451 -46.17 -15.26 -2.88
C GLN A 451 -46.22 -13.73 -2.77
N ALA A 452 -45.09 -13.11 -2.46
CA ALA A 452 -44.91 -11.67 -2.48
C ALA A 452 -43.61 -11.29 -3.19
N ASN A 453 -43.42 -10.00 -3.46
CA ASN A 453 -42.16 -9.47 -3.97
C ASN A 453 -41.75 -8.24 -3.16
N ASP A 454 -40.59 -8.31 -2.52
CA ASP A 454 -39.94 -7.19 -1.82
C ASP A 454 -38.43 -7.47 -1.73
N PRO A 455 -37.56 -6.68 -2.41
CA PRO A 455 -36.12 -6.91 -2.42
C PRO A 455 -35.36 -6.21 -1.29
N THR A 456 -36.05 -5.53 -0.36
CA THR A 456 -35.42 -4.59 0.58
C THR A 456 -34.37 -5.22 1.49
N PHE A 457 -34.61 -6.43 2.02
CA PHE A 457 -33.71 -7.10 2.97
C PHE A 457 -33.28 -8.50 2.52
N ILE A 458 -33.41 -8.85 1.23
CA ILE A 458 -33.02 -10.19 0.76
C ILE A 458 -31.51 -10.46 0.83
N ASP A 459 -30.69 -9.40 0.87
CA ASP A 459 -29.23 -9.48 1.03
C ASP A 459 -28.79 -9.56 2.49
N GLN A 460 -29.71 -9.43 3.44
CA GLN A 460 -29.45 -9.58 4.87
C GLN A 460 -29.54 -11.08 5.22
N PRO A 461 -28.45 -11.73 5.65
CA PRO A 461 -28.40 -13.19 5.61
C PRO A 461 -29.00 -13.85 6.85
N TYR A 462 -29.29 -13.12 7.92
CA TYR A 462 -29.65 -13.75 9.18
C TYR A 462 -31.13 -14.10 9.24
N TRP A 463 -31.41 -15.23 9.90
CA TRP A 463 -32.74 -15.83 9.97
C TRP A 463 -32.96 -16.46 11.34
N GLY A 464 -34.19 -16.87 11.61
CA GLY A 464 -34.55 -17.47 12.88
C GLY A 464 -36.01 -17.92 12.91
N LEU A 465 -36.46 -18.28 14.12
CA LEU A 465 -37.81 -18.75 14.39
C LEU A 465 -38.53 -17.77 15.30
N TRP A 466 -39.84 -17.66 15.09
CA TRP A 466 -40.73 -16.75 15.80
C TRP A 466 -41.74 -17.53 16.63
N ALA A 467 -42.10 -17.01 17.79
CA ALA A 467 -43.27 -17.42 18.56
C ALA A 467 -43.93 -16.18 19.18
N SER A 468 -45.27 -16.17 19.26
CA SER A 468 -46.03 -15.14 20.00
C SER A 468 -47.41 -15.64 20.37
N THR A 469 -48.10 -14.95 21.29
CA THR A 469 -49.50 -15.24 21.66
C THR A 469 -50.32 -13.96 21.88
N ASP A 470 -51.59 -13.97 21.49
CA ASP A 470 -52.54 -12.87 21.74
C ASP A 470 -53.43 -13.11 22.98
N ILE A 471 -53.31 -14.28 23.65
CA ILE A 471 -54.21 -14.70 24.74
C ILE A 471 -53.44 -15.15 25.99
N SER A 472 -54.17 -15.42 27.08
CA SER A 472 -53.60 -15.75 28.40
C SER A 472 -53.08 -17.18 28.55
N LEU A 473 -53.17 -18.01 27.51
CA LEU A 473 -52.57 -19.34 27.49
C LEU A 473 -51.36 -19.22 26.58
N GLY A 474 -50.17 -19.46 27.13
CA GLY A 474 -48.90 -19.27 26.41
C GLY A 474 -48.83 -20.03 25.07
N SER A 475 -47.86 -19.65 24.24
CA SER A 475 -47.54 -20.35 22.99
C SER A 475 -46.37 -21.32 23.22
N ASP A 476 -46.50 -22.56 22.77
CA ASP A 476 -45.48 -23.62 22.93
C ASP A 476 -45.20 -24.39 21.62
N PRO A 477 -44.79 -23.69 20.53
CA PRO A 477 -44.36 -24.37 19.32
C PRO A 477 -43.08 -25.17 19.54
N LEU A 478 -43.14 -26.42 19.07
CA LEU A 478 -42.06 -27.39 19.05
C LEU A 478 -41.57 -27.55 17.61
N PHE A 479 -40.28 -27.36 17.39
CA PHE A 479 -39.63 -27.51 16.09
C PHE A 479 -38.77 -28.77 16.08
N ASP A 480 -39.01 -29.65 15.11
CA ASP A 480 -38.32 -30.94 14.93
C ASP A 480 -36.94 -30.74 14.29
N TYR A 481 -36.90 -29.90 13.25
CA TYR A 481 -35.66 -29.52 12.58
C TYR A 481 -35.81 -28.17 11.87
N VAL A 482 -34.67 -27.62 11.47
CA VAL A 482 -34.61 -26.54 10.48
C VAL A 482 -33.50 -26.81 9.47
N LEU A 483 -33.79 -26.55 8.21
CA LEU A 483 -32.90 -26.68 7.07
C LEU A 483 -32.90 -25.37 6.29
N VAL A 484 -31.74 -24.77 6.11
CA VAL A 484 -31.57 -23.57 5.27
C VAL A 484 -30.58 -23.87 4.19
N GLU A 485 -31.02 -23.91 2.94
CA GLU A 485 -30.21 -24.46 1.85
C GLU A 485 -30.33 -23.64 0.56
N PRO A 486 -29.29 -23.63 -0.28
CA PRO A 486 -29.37 -23.01 -1.60
C PRO A 486 -30.37 -23.76 -2.47
N LEU A 487 -31.13 -23.03 -3.28
CA LEU A 487 -31.96 -23.63 -4.30
C LEU A 487 -31.14 -23.81 -5.59
N PRO A 488 -31.45 -24.82 -6.42
CA PRO A 488 -30.86 -24.95 -7.74
C PRO A 488 -31.10 -23.67 -8.55
N ILE A 489 -30.05 -23.16 -9.18
CA ILE A 489 -30.20 -22.06 -10.14
C ILE A 489 -30.86 -22.69 -11.37
N SER A 490 -32.07 -22.25 -11.71
CA SER A 490 -32.69 -22.63 -12.98
C SER A 490 -31.83 -22.06 -14.11
N GLU A 491 -31.20 -22.93 -14.91
CA GLU A 491 -30.47 -22.56 -16.13
C GLU A 491 -31.33 -21.78 -17.14
#